data_AF-A0A521VHT5-F1
#
_entry.id   AF-A0A521VHT5-F1
#
_cell.length_a   1.000
_cell.length_b   1.000
_cell.length_c   1.000
_cell.angle_alpha   90.00
_cell.angle_beta   90.00
_cell.angle_gamma   90.00
#
_symmetry.space_group_name_H-M   'P 1'
#
loop_
_entity.id
_entity.type
_entity.pdbx_description
1 polymer ?
#
loop_
_entity_poly.entity_id
_entity_poly.type
_entity_poly.pdbx_seq_one_letter_code
_entity_poly.pdbx_strand_id
1 'polypeptide(L)'
;VNLGEVWYILAREASEAQADQAVADLKQLGIAMVDADWRLARGAGRFKARRRMSYADCFAAALAQERKAELVTGDREFRQVEREIAIRWV
;
A
#
# COMPACT_ATOMS: atom_id res chain seq x y z
N VAL A 1 -4.71 -3.00 3.39
CA VAL A 1 -3.49 -3.85 3.33
C VAL A 1 -2.29 -3.10 3.89
N ASN A 2 -1.78 -2.05 3.24
CA ASN A 2 -0.59 -1.33 3.70
C ASN A 2 -0.75 -0.65 5.07
N LEU A 3 -1.94 -0.13 5.42
CA LEU A 3 -2.22 0.34 6.78
C LEU A 3 -2.04 -0.76 7.84
N GLY A 4 -2.33 -2.01 7.47
CA GLY A 4 -2.12 -3.16 8.35
C GLY A 4 -0.64 -3.46 8.57
N GLU A 5 0.23 -3.19 7.59
CA GLU A 5 1.69 -3.30 7.76
C GLU A 5 2.20 -2.24 8.75
N VAL A 6 1.74 -0.99 8.60
CA VAL A 6 2.03 0.09 9.57
C VAL A 6 1.59 -0.32 10.97
N TRP A 7 0.35 -0.77 11.12
CA TRP A 7 -0.20 -1.18 12.40
C TRP A 7 0.60 -2.34 13.01
N TYR A 8 0.87 -3.40 12.24
CA TYR A 8 1.61 -4.57 12.73
C TYR A 8 3.03 -4.22 13.20
N ILE A 9 3.75 -3.39 12.44
CA ILE A 9 5.10 -2.97 12.79
C ILE A 9 5.08 -2.22 14.12
N LEU A 10 4.19 -1.24 14.27
CA LEU A 10 4.05 -0.44 15.50
C LEU A 10 3.59 -1.28 16.70
N ALA A 11 2.63 -2.19 16.48
CA ALA A 11 2.15 -3.07 17.54
C ALA A 11 3.25 -4.00 18.03
N ARG A 12 4.08 -4.52 17.11
CA ARG A 12 5.21 -5.41 17.42
C ARG A 12 6.36 -4.68 18.12
N GLU A 13 6.63 -3.43 17.76
CA GLU A 13 7.76 -2.65 18.29
C GLU A 13 7.42 -1.88 19.57
N ALA A 14 6.13 -1.58 19.79
CA ALA A 14 5.70 -0.74 20.89
C ALA A 14 4.46 -1.30 21.62
N SER A 15 3.26 -1.12 21.08
CA SER A 15 2.01 -1.69 21.63
C SER A 15 0.84 -1.53 20.66
N GLU A 16 -0.21 -2.35 20.82
CA GLU A 16 -1.45 -2.21 20.03
C GLU A 16 -2.10 -0.83 20.22
N ALA A 17 -2.09 -0.29 21.45
CA ALA A 17 -2.64 1.03 21.73
C ALA A 17 -1.93 2.15 20.95
N GLN A 18 -0.60 2.08 20.80
CA GLN A 18 0.15 3.03 19.99
C GLN A 18 -0.09 2.84 18.49
N ALA A 19 -0.25 1.59 18.04
CA ALA A 19 -0.60 1.30 16.65
C ALA A 19 -2.00 1.85 16.29
N ASP A 20 -2.99 1.68 17.18
CA ASP A 20 -4.34 2.23 17.02
C ASP A 20 -4.32 3.77 17.00
N GLN A 21 -3.53 4.39 17.88
CA GLN A 21 -3.37 5.84 17.89
C GLN A 21 -2.76 6.34 16.58
N ALA A 22 -1.72 5.69 16.05
CA ALA A 22 -1.13 6.06 14.76
C ALA A 22 -2.15 5.96 13.62
N VAL A 23 -3.02 4.93 13.61
CA VAL A 23 -4.10 4.83 12.62
C VAL A 23 -5.11 5.98 12.78
N ALA A 24 -5.44 6.38 14.01
CA ALA A 24 -6.30 7.52 14.28
C ALA A 24 -5.67 8.84 13.79
N ASP A 25 -4.38 9.05 14.03
CA ASP A 25 -3.63 10.24 13.62
C ASP A 25 -3.60 10.37 12.09
N LEU A 26 -3.35 9.26 11.37
CA LEU A 26 -3.39 9.25 9.90
C LEU A 26 -4.77 9.67 9.36
N LYS A 27 -5.86 9.25 10.02
CA LYS A 27 -7.22 9.68 9.66
C LYS A 27 -7.43 11.17 9.95
N GLN A 28 -6.92 11.68 11.08
CA GLN A 28 -7.03 13.11 11.42
C GLN A 28 -6.25 14.01 10.46
N LEU A 29 -5.13 13.53 9.91
CA LEU A 29 -4.38 14.19 8.84
C LEU A 29 -5.10 14.19 7.48
N GLY A 30 -6.28 13.60 7.40
CA GLY A 30 -7.08 13.54 6.18
C GLY A 30 -6.64 12.47 5.19
N ILE A 31 -5.83 11.49 5.62
CA ILE A 31 -5.42 10.38 4.76
C ILE A 31 -6.61 9.43 4.60
N ALA A 32 -7.05 9.24 3.36
CA ALA A 32 -8.16 8.36 3.04
C ALA A 32 -7.71 6.89 3.05
N MET A 33 -8.41 6.05 3.82
CA MET A 33 -8.22 4.61 3.80
C MET A 33 -9.13 3.99 2.75
N VAL A 34 -8.56 3.15 1.89
CA VAL A 34 -9.31 2.42 0.86
C VAL A 34 -9.36 0.95 1.22
N ASP A 35 -10.57 0.41 1.37
CA ASP A 35 -10.77 -1.00 1.65
C ASP A 35 -10.36 -1.88 0.47
N ALA A 36 -9.87 -3.07 0.81
CA ALA A 36 -9.46 -4.07 -0.18
C ALA A 36 -10.66 -4.88 -0.68
N ASP A 37 -11.44 -4.29 -1.59
CA ASP A 37 -12.52 -5.00 -2.27
C ASP A 37 -11.98 -6.05 -3.27
N TRP A 38 -12.88 -6.88 -3.82
CA TRP A 38 -12.49 -7.90 -4.80
C TRP A 38 -11.88 -7.30 -6.09
N ARG A 39 -12.31 -6.11 -6.51
CA ARG A 39 -11.80 -5.47 -7.71
C ARG A 39 -10.33 -5.10 -7.53
N LEU A 40 -9.99 -4.52 -6.38
CA LEU A 40 -8.63 -4.18 -6.00
C LEU A 40 -7.78 -5.44 -5.77
N ALA A 41 -8.31 -6.45 -5.06
CA ALA A 41 -7.62 -7.72 -4.84
C ALA A 41 -7.30 -8.45 -6.15
N ARG A 42 -8.23 -8.47 -7.11
CA ARG A 42 -7.98 -9.03 -8.45
C ARG A 42 -6.92 -8.21 -9.21
N GLY A 43 -6.92 -6.88 -9.07
CA GLY A 43 -5.89 -6.01 -9.62
C GLY A 43 -4.50 -6.35 -9.08
N ALA A 44 -4.37 -6.45 -7.76
CA ALA A 44 -3.14 -6.88 -7.09
C ALA A 44 -2.69 -8.27 -7.57
N GLY A 45 -3.64 -9.22 -7.70
CA GLY A 45 -3.38 -10.55 -8.23
C GLY A 45 -2.76 -10.55 -9.64
N ARG A 46 -3.16 -9.61 -10.52
CA ARG A 46 -2.56 -9.49 -11.86
C ARG A 46 -1.09 -9.07 -11.80
N PHE A 47 -0.74 -8.14 -10.90
CA PHE A 47 0.65 -7.76 -10.67
C PHE A 47 1.44 -8.94 -10.11
N LYS A 48 0.92 -9.57 -9.05
CA LYS A 48 1.59 -10.70 -8.37
C LYS A 48 1.84 -11.89 -9.30
N ALA A 49 0.91 -12.20 -10.21
CA ALA A 49 1.05 -13.31 -11.14
C ALA A 49 2.15 -13.08 -12.20
N ARG A 50 2.56 -11.84 -12.45
CA ARG A 50 3.49 -11.47 -13.53
C ARG A 50 4.83 -10.93 -13.04
N ARG A 51 4.95 -10.64 -11.75
CA ARG A 51 6.09 -9.93 -11.14
C ARG A 51 6.52 -10.63 -9.86
N ARG A 52 7.81 -10.51 -9.54
CA ARG A 52 8.34 -10.96 -8.24
C ARG A 52 8.23 -9.78 -7.29
N MET A 53 7.01 -9.52 -6.82
CA MET A 53 6.70 -8.46 -5.85
C MET A 53 6.03 -9.05 -4.62
N SER A 54 6.14 -8.39 -3.46
CA SER A 54 5.31 -8.74 -2.31
C SER A 54 3.81 -8.56 -2.66
N TYR A 55 2.92 -9.30 -2.00
CA TYR A 55 1.49 -9.16 -2.30
C TYR A 55 0.94 -7.82 -1.82
N ALA A 56 1.46 -7.27 -0.71
CA ALA A 56 1.07 -5.96 -0.21
C ALA A 56 1.48 -4.83 -1.18
N ASP A 57 2.67 -4.93 -1.79
CA ASP A 57 3.11 -4.00 -2.84
C ASP A 57 2.26 -4.08 -4.10
N CYS A 58 1.76 -5.27 -4.42
CA CYS A 58 0.80 -5.44 -5.50
C CYS A 58 -0.52 -4.69 -5.23
N PHE A 59 -0.96 -4.60 -3.97
CA PHE A 59 -2.14 -3.79 -3.61
C PHE A 59 -1.88 -2.29 -3.78
N ALA A 60 -0.70 -1.81 -3.37
CA ALA A 60 -0.31 -0.43 -3.57
C ALA A 60 -0.26 -0.06 -5.07
N ALA A 61 0.37 -0.91 -5.89
CA ALA A 61 0.42 -0.73 -7.35
C ALA A 61 -0.98 -0.76 -7.99
N ALA A 62 -1.83 -1.72 -7.59
CA ALA A 62 -3.19 -1.84 -8.11
C ALA A 62 -4.07 -0.62 -7.76
N LEU A 63 -3.94 -0.09 -6.54
CA LEU A 63 -4.69 1.08 -6.12
C LEU A 63 -4.23 2.33 -6.89
N ALA A 64 -2.92 2.51 -7.05
CA ALA A 64 -2.35 3.61 -7.84
C ALA A 64 -2.85 3.56 -9.29
N GLN A 65 -2.83 2.37 -9.92
CA GLN A 65 -3.35 2.17 -11.27
C GLN A 65 -4.84 2.51 -11.36
N GLU A 66 -5.66 2.02 -10.43
CA GLU A 66 -7.11 2.22 -10.43
C GLU A 66 -7.51 3.68 -10.26
N ARG A 67 -6.81 4.41 -9.37
CA ARG A 67 -7.10 5.82 -9.09
C ARG A 67 -6.40 6.78 -10.05
N LYS A 68 -5.55 6.27 -10.97
CA LYS A 68 -4.63 7.08 -11.78
C LYS A 68 -3.82 8.04 -10.91
N ALA A 69 -3.41 7.54 -9.74
CA ALA A 69 -2.66 8.29 -8.75
C ALA A 69 -1.16 7.94 -8.87
N GLU A 70 -0.33 8.80 -8.32
CA GLU A 70 1.11 8.56 -8.20
C GLU A 70 1.42 7.76 -6.95
N LEU A 71 2.14 6.64 -7.09
CA LEU A 71 2.63 5.87 -5.97
C LEU A 71 3.90 6.51 -5.40
N VAL A 72 3.88 6.90 -4.14
CA VAL A 72 5.07 7.43 -3.44
C VAL A 72 5.78 6.28 -2.73
N THR A 73 7.03 6.00 -3.08
CA THR A 73 7.81 4.91 -2.46
C THR A 73 9.32 5.07 -2.65
N GLY A 74 10.10 4.56 -1.70
CA GLY A 74 11.56 4.38 -1.84
C GLY A 74 11.95 2.95 -2.25
N ASP A 75 10.98 2.03 -2.32
CA ASP A 75 11.26 0.62 -2.59
C ASP A 75 11.46 0.35 -4.09
N ARG A 76 12.71 0.00 -4.44
CA ARG A 76 13.13 -0.30 -5.82
C ARG A 76 12.41 -1.50 -6.43
N GLU A 77 11.72 -2.34 -5.65
CA GLU A 77 10.91 -3.44 -6.17
C GLU A 77 9.86 -2.94 -7.19
N PHE A 78 9.36 -1.71 -7.00
CA PHE A 78 8.37 -1.07 -7.88
C PHE A 78 8.90 -0.64 -9.26
N ARG A 79 10.21 -0.71 -9.52
CA ARG A 79 10.76 -0.51 -10.89
C ARG A 79 10.15 -1.49 -11.89
N GLN A 80 9.71 -2.67 -11.42
CA GLN A 80 9.05 -3.69 -12.23
C GLN A 80 7.71 -3.23 -12.84
N VAL A 81 7.10 -2.16 -12.32
CA VAL A 81 5.78 -1.65 -12.72
C VAL A 81 5.80 -0.17 -13.12
N GLU A 82 6.98 0.45 -13.25
CA GLU A 82 7.15 1.88 -13.57
C GLU A 82 6.54 2.30 -14.92
N ARG A 83 6.32 1.35 -15.82
CA ARG A 83 5.67 1.58 -17.12
C ARG A 83 4.15 1.45 -17.07
N GLU A 84 3.61 0.92 -15.97
CA GLU A 84 2.19 0.59 -15.79
C GLU A 84 1.49 1.57 -14.83
N ILE A 85 2.25 2.22 -13.94
CA ILE A 85 1.77 3.19 -12.96
C ILE A 85 2.74 4.37 -12.83
N ALA A 86 2.22 5.54 -12.45
CA ALA A 86 3.06 6.69 -12.08
C ALA A 86 3.70 6.46 -10.71
N ILE A 87 4.99 6.74 -10.58
CA ILE A 87 5.75 6.54 -9.34
C ILE A 87 6.57 7.80 -9.03
N ARG A 88 6.43 8.28 -7.78
CA ARG A 88 7.31 9.27 -7.18
C ARG A 88 8.26 8.62 -6.21
N TRP A 89 9.53 8.64 -6.58
CA TRP A 89 10.62 8.10 -5.78
C TRP A 89 11.01 9.06 -4.66
N VAL A 90 11.17 8.53 -3.45
CA VAL A 90 11.65 9.25 -2.24
C VAL A 90 12.89 8.61 -1.64
#